data_AF-A0AAW4WZF6-F1
#
_entry.id   AF-A0AAW4WZF6-F1
#
_cell.length_a   1.000
_cell.length_b   1.000
_cell.length_c   1.000
_cell.angle_alpha   90.00
_cell.angle_beta   90.00
_cell.angle_gamma   90.00
#
_symmetry.space_group_name_H-M   'P 1'
#
loop_
_entity.id
_entity.type
_entity.pdbx_description
1 polymer ?
#
loop_
_entity_poly.entity_id
_entity_poly.type
_entity_poly.pdbx_seq_one_letter_code
_entity_poly.pdbx_strand_id
1 'polypeptide(L)' 'GASGISAEDLNTAVAYGVNKVNVNTDFQQAFTAKIKEVYAEKPELYDPRKYCGPGRDAITEKVKEKIKILGSNDKAW' A
#
# COMPACT_ATOMS: atom_id res chain seq x y z
N GLY A 1 -8.69 -11.33 -2.83
CA GLY A 1 -7.93 -10.18 -3.32
C GLY A 1 -8.74 -8.96 -3.01
N ALA A 2 -8.29 -8.15 -2.06
CA ALA A 2 -9.05 -7.06 -1.47
C ALA A 2 -8.66 -5.67 -2.00
N SER A 3 -7.74 -5.62 -2.97
CA SER A 3 -7.39 -4.39 -3.66
C SER A 3 -8.65 -3.74 -4.27
N GLY A 4 -8.81 -2.43 -4.07
CA GLY A 4 -9.98 -1.68 -4.55
C GLY A 4 -11.29 -1.87 -3.78
N ILE A 5 -11.35 -2.74 -2.77
CA ILE A 5 -12.52 -2.83 -1.87
C ILE A 5 -12.53 -1.61 -0.93
N SER A 6 -13.72 -1.07 -0.68
CA SER A 6 -13.89 0.09 0.20
C SER A 6 -13.45 -0.23 1.64
N ALA A 7 -13.03 0.80 2.40
CA ALA A 7 -12.70 0.61 3.81
C ALA A 7 -13.91 0.14 4.62
N GLU A 8 -15.11 0.59 4.27
CA GLU A 8 -16.38 0.20 4.92
C GLU A 8 -16.69 -1.28 4.75
N ASP A 9 -16.55 -1.81 3.53
CA ASP A 9 -16.75 -3.23 3.26
C ASP A 9 -15.69 -4.09 3.96
N LEU A 10 -14.43 -3.62 4.02
CA LEU A 10 -13.36 -4.31 4.75
C LEU A 10 -13.64 -4.36 6.25
N ASN A 11 -14.06 -3.24 6.84
CA ASN A 11 -14.45 -3.18 8.25
C ASN A 11 -15.62 -4.13 8.55
N THR A 12 -16.62 -4.14 7.67
CA THR A 12 -17.77 -5.03 7.76
C THR A 12 -17.33 -6.49 7.69
N ALA A 13 -16.49 -6.87 6.74
CA ALA A 13 -15.97 -8.23 6.61
C ALA A 13 -15.19 -8.68 7.87
N VAL A 14 -14.38 -7.80 8.45
CA VAL A 14 -13.66 -8.08 9.72
C VAL A 14 -14.65 -8.29 10.87
N ALA A 15 -15.70 -7.48 10.96
CA ALA A 15 -16.75 -7.66 11.97
C ALA A 15 -17.50 -9.01 11.82
N TYR A 16 -17.60 -9.54 10.60
CA TYR A 16 -18.16 -10.87 10.31
C TYR A 16 -17.13 -12.02 10.42
N GLY A 17 -15.93 -11.77 10.93
CA GLY A 17 -14.96 -12.82 11.27
C GLY A 17 -13.83 -13.04 10.27
N VAL A 18 -13.70 -12.19 9.24
CA VAL A 18 -12.51 -12.22 8.38
C VAL A 18 -11.29 -11.75 9.18
N ASN A 19 -10.30 -12.63 9.32
CA ASN A 19 -9.10 -12.38 10.12
C ASN A 19 -7.80 -12.27 9.29
N LYS A 20 -7.88 -12.49 7.97
CA LYS A 20 -6.74 -12.38 7.04
C LYS A 20 -7.20 -11.80 5.70
N VAL A 21 -6.57 -10.72 5.29
CA VAL A 21 -6.89 -10.02 4.04
C VAL A 21 -5.67 -9.95 3.13
N ASN A 22 -5.85 -10.32 1.85
CA ASN A 22 -4.79 -10.30 0.85
C ASN A 22 -4.90 -9.03 -0.02
N VAL A 23 -3.87 -8.19 -0.02
CA VAL A 23 -3.78 -6.96 -0.82
C VAL A 23 -2.49 -7.03 -1.66
N ASN A 24 -2.56 -6.67 -2.94
CA ASN A 24 -1.38 -6.65 -3.81
C ASN A 24 -1.44 -5.52 -4.84
N THR A 25 -2.52 -5.46 -5.62
CA THR A 25 -2.68 -4.46 -6.70
C THR A 25 -2.57 -3.02 -6.18
N ASP A 26 -3.13 -2.70 -5.01
CA ASP A 26 -3.00 -1.37 -4.40
C ASP A 26 -1.52 -0.97 -4.19
N PHE A 27 -0.68 -1.92 -3.78
CA PHE A 27 0.75 -1.69 -3.56
C PHE A 27 1.50 -1.49 -4.87
N GLN A 28 1.19 -2.29 -5.89
CA GLN A 28 1.76 -2.14 -7.24
C GLN A 28 1.40 -0.79 -7.85
N GLN A 29 0.15 -0.34 -7.69
CA GLN A 29 -0.32 0.96 -8.16
C GLN A 29 0.41 2.11 -7.44
N ALA A 30 0.52 2.06 -6.11
CA ALA A 30 1.21 3.09 -5.34
C ALA A 30 2.70 3.20 -5.70
N PHE A 31 3.39 2.05 -5.80
CA PHE A 31 4.78 1.99 -6.23
C PHE A 31 4.97 2.59 -7.62
N THR A 32 4.14 2.16 -8.58
CA THR A 32 4.25 2.59 -9.98
C THR A 32 3.91 4.07 -10.14
N ALA A 33 2.88 4.57 -9.46
CA ALA A 33 2.53 5.98 -9.45
C ALA A 33 3.69 6.82 -8.95
N LYS A 34 4.32 6.41 -7.84
CA LYS A 34 5.45 7.15 -7.28
C LYS A 34 6.67 7.15 -8.20
N ILE A 35 6.96 6.03 -8.86
CA ILE A 35 8.03 5.97 -9.86
C ILE A 35 7.74 6.90 -11.04
N LYS A 36 6.49 6.96 -11.53
CA LYS A 36 6.11 7.87 -12.62
C LYS A 36 6.33 9.34 -12.24
N GLU A 37 6.01 9.73 -11.01
CA GLU A 37 6.31 11.08 -10.49
C GLU A 37 7.81 11.35 -10.47
N VAL A 38 8.62 10.43 -9.94
CA VAL A 38 10.08 10.58 -9.88
C VAL A 38 10.69 10.78 -11.27
N TYR A 39 10.23 10.03 -12.27
CA TYR A 39 10.72 10.17 -13.65
C TYR A 39 10.18 11.41 -14.38
N ALA A 40 9.00 11.90 -14.00
CA ALA A 40 8.49 13.17 -14.51
C ALA A 40 9.34 14.35 -14.02
N GLU A 41 9.86 14.27 -12.79
CA GLU A 41 10.74 15.30 -12.20
C GLU A 41 12.21 15.15 -12.61
N LYS A 42 12.71 13.92 -12.74
CA LYS A 42 14.12 13.58 -12.98
C LYS A 42 14.25 12.47 -14.03
N PRO A 43 14.04 12.77 -15.33
CA PRO A 43 14.04 11.77 -16.39
C PRO A 43 15.38 11.05 -16.58
N GLU A 44 16.49 11.68 -16.19
CA GLU A 44 17.85 11.13 -16.27
C GLU A 44 18.21 10.16 -15.13
N LEU A 45 17.30 9.96 -14.17
CA LEU A 45 17.56 9.14 -12.99
C LEU A 45 17.66 7.65 -13.35
N TYR A 46 18.86 7.08 -13.21
CA TYR A 46 19.12 5.67 -13.52
C TYR A 46 19.38 4.80 -12.29
N ASP A 47 19.77 5.38 -11.15
CA ASP A 47 20.10 4.61 -9.95
C ASP A 47 18.83 4.02 -9.32
N PRO A 48 18.68 2.68 -9.26
CA PRO A 48 17.50 2.02 -8.73
C PRO A 48 17.16 2.40 -7.30
N ARG A 49 18.17 2.71 -6.48
CA ARG A 49 17.92 3.08 -5.08
C ARG A 49 17.18 4.41 -4.99
N LYS A 50 17.36 5.28 -5.99
CA LYS A 50 16.78 6.62 -6.02
C LYS A 50 15.32 6.64 -6.47
N TYR A 51 14.86 5.66 -7.25
CA TYR A 51 13.43 5.53 -7.62
C TYR A 51 12.70 4.42 -6.85
N CYS A 52 13.36 3.30 -6.52
CA CYS A 52 12.77 2.25 -5.70
C CYS A 52 12.61 2.68 -4.23
N GLY A 53 13.47 3.55 -3.71
CA GLY A 53 13.33 4.11 -2.37
C GLY A 53 11.99 4.83 -2.19
N PRO A 54 11.69 5.86 -2.99
CA PRO A 54 10.38 6.52 -3.00
C PRO A 54 9.21 5.57 -3.25
N GLY A 55 9.36 4.61 -4.17
CA GLY A 55 8.34 3.59 -4.43
C GLY A 55 8.03 2.73 -3.18
N ARG A 56 9.07 2.29 -2.46
CA ARG A 56 8.92 1.53 -1.21
C ARG A 56 8.23 2.37 -0.14
N ASP A 57 8.57 3.66 -0.04
CA ASP A 57 7.96 4.55 0.94
C ASP A 57 6.46 4.75 0.62
N ALA A 58 6.09 4.84 -0.67
CA ALA A 58 4.69 4.87 -1.10
C ALA A 58 3.92 3.57 -0.77
N ILE A 59 4.55 2.39 -0.95
CA ILE A 59 3.98 1.12 -0.47
C ILE A 59 3.80 1.15 1.04
N THR A 60 4.78 1.66 1.78
CA THR A 60 4.76 1.71 3.25
C THR A 60 3.56 2.51 3.76
N GLU A 61 3.26 3.65 3.16
CA GLU A 61 2.07 4.44 3.51
C GLU A 61 0.77 3.69 3.21
N LYS A 62 0.68 2.99 2.09
CA LYS A 62 -0.49 2.14 1.79
C LYS A 62 -0.64 0.96 2.75
N VAL A 63 0.46 0.33 3.15
CA VAL A 63 0.44 -0.74 4.15
C VAL A 63 -0.08 -0.20 5.49
N LYS A 64 0.40 0.97 5.94
CA LYS A 64 -0.09 1.60 7.18
C LYS A 64 -1.59 1.90 7.11
N GLU A 65 -2.09 2.37 5.98
CA GLU A 65 -3.52 2.57 5.76
C GLU A 65 -4.30 1.26 5.91
N LYS A 66 -3.84 0.17 5.27
CA LYS A 66 -4.50 -1.15 5.40
C LYS A 66 -4.45 -1.70 6.82
N ILE A 67 -3.34 -1.51 7.55
CA ILE A 67 -3.22 -1.91 8.95
C ILE A 67 -4.29 -1.22 9.81
N LYS A 68 -4.49 0.10 9.62
CA LYS A 68 -5.50 0.87 10.35
C LYS A 68 -6.91 0.42 10.02
N ILE A 69 -7.22 0.23 8.72
CA ILE A 69 -8.54 -0.27 8.29
C ILE A 69 -8.81 -1.66 8.88
N LEU A 70 -7.84 -2.57 8.82
CA LEU A 70 -8.02 -3.94 9.30
C LEU A 70 -7.90 -4.08 10.84
N GLY A 71 -7.65 -2.98 11.56
CA GLY A 71 -7.58 -2.97 13.03
C GLY A 71 -6.42 -3.75 13.63
N SER A 72 -5.34 -3.99 12.86
CA SER A 72 -4.17 -4.77 13.32
C SER A 72 -3.06 -3.92 13.92
N ASN A 73 -3.23 -2.60 14.01
CA ASN A 73 -2.31 -1.72 14.71
C ASN A 73 -2.22 -2.08 16.20
N ASP A 74 -1.03 -2.00 16.77
CA ASP A 74 -0.76 -2.22 18.19
C ASP A 74 -1.17 -3.61 18.71
N LYS A 75 -1.20 -4.62 17.82
CA LYS A 75 -1.50 -6.03 18.16
C LYS A 75 -0.26 -6.94 18.18
N ALA A 76 0.93 -6.39 17.98
CA ALA A 76 2.19 -7.12 18.10
C ALA A 76 2.55 -7.33 19.59
N TRP A 77 3.13 -8.48 19.91
CA TRP A 77 3.56 -8.89 21.26
C TRP A 77 5.07 -8.74 21.44
#